data_AF-A0A7J6DII3-F1
#
_entry.id   AF-A0A7J6DII3-F1
#
_cell.length_a   1.000
_cell.length_b   1.000
_cell.length_c   1.000
_cell.angle_alpha   90.00
_cell.angle_beta   90.00
_cell.angle_gamma   90.00
#
_symmetry.space_group_name_H-M   'P 1'
#
loop_
_entity.id
_entity.type
_entity.pdbx_description
1 polymer ?
#
loop_
_entity_poly.entity_id
_entity_poly.type
_entity_poly.pdbx_seq_one_letter_code
_entity_poly.pdbx_strand_id
1 'polypeptide(L)'
;MMIENLRENVSALVQLCTVGMEEDGERERQREREREREGERQLGLSSVEALSQLHTQLSSVLQQNRESCMKYGHWKATWSRCFLHHSVRWSSLHWSGVLLTTLCATSLITCHVIEPNSDSTALIGGCTVLLLLLTGLIAMTVLQWLKSEEMPRRVETLLNTLQEFLKHPSSDRLRGTEDLFAPPSPAVSRQWTYRDGKLVNLPVSLLVEGDIISLRPGSEAPTELRGIQVRIHEALK
;
A
#
# COMPACT_ATOMS: atom_id res chain seq x y z
N MET A 1 65.23 -42.51 -30.20
CA MET A 1 65.06 -41.13 -30.70
C MET A 1 63.65 -40.86 -31.25
N MET A 2 63.10 -41.66 -32.18
CA MET A 2 61.76 -41.39 -32.76
C MET A 2 60.58 -41.65 -31.80
N ILE A 3 60.71 -42.62 -30.88
CA ILE A 3 59.65 -42.99 -29.91
C ILE A 3 59.53 -41.99 -28.75
N GLU A 4 60.64 -41.42 -28.27
CA GLU A 4 60.63 -40.38 -27.22
C GLU A 4 59.97 -39.09 -27.72
N ASN A 5 60.27 -38.68 -28.95
CA ASN A 5 59.65 -37.52 -29.58
C ASN A 5 58.13 -37.71 -29.76
N LEU A 6 57.67 -38.93 -30.04
CA LEU A 6 56.25 -39.24 -30.12
C LEU A 6 55.57 -39.16 -28.73
N ARG A 7 56.25 -39.61 -27.66
CA ARG A 7 55.74 -39.57 -26.29
C ARG A 7 55.60 -38.13 -25.78
N GLU A 8 56.56 -37.26 -26.05
CA GLU A 8 56.49 -35.85 -25.65
C GLU A 8 55.36 -35.11 -26.38
N ASN A 9 55.21 -35.33 -27.69
CA ASN A 9 54.13 -34.70 -28.46
C ASN A 9 52.73 -35.14 -27.97
N VAL A 10 52.55 -36.40 -27.61
CA VAL A 10 51.27 -36.89 -27.05
C VAL A 10 51.01 -36.33 -25.65
N SER A 11 52.04 -36.24 -24.79
CA SER A 11 51.92 -35.63 -23.46
C SER A 11 51.56 -34.15 -23.54
N ALA A 12 52.18 -33.42 -24.47
CA ALA A 12 51.88 -32.02 -24.72
C ALA A 12 50.44 -31.83 -25.24
N LEU A 13 49.97 -32.71 -26.14
CA LEU A 13 48.59 -32.69 -26.65
C LEU A 13 47.55 -32.99 -25.56
N VAL A 14 47.83 -33.95 -24.67
CA VAL A 14 46.97 -34.26 -23.53
C VAL A 14 46.92 -33.08 -22.56
N GLN A 15 48.07 -32.45 -22.26
CA GLN A 15 48.12 -31.25 -21.41
C GLN A 15 47.38 -30.07 -22.03
N LEU A 16 47.51 -29.84 -23.34
CA LEU A 16 46.78 -28.81 -24.08
C LEU A 16 45.26 -29.08 -24.07
N CYS A 17 44.83 -30.33 -24.21
CA CYS A 17 43.42 -30.70 -24.10
C CYS A 17 42.89 -30.55 -22.68
N THR A 18 43.63 -30.93 -21.63
CA THR A 18 43.18 -30.77 -20.25
C THR A 18 43.09 -29.31 -19.83
N VAL A 19 44.07 -28.49 -20.23
CA VAL A 19 44.05 -27.03 -19.97
C VAL A 19 42.92 -26.37 -20.76
N GLY A 20 42.69 -26.79 -22.00
CA GLY A 20 41.57 -26.31 -22.81
C GLY A 20 40.19 -26.61 -22.20
N MET A 21 40.01 -27.81 -21.62
CA MET A 21 38.75 -28.19 -20.95
C MET A 21 38.54 -27.46 -19.61
N GLU A 22 39.62 -27.16 -18.88
CA GLU A 22 39.56 -26.43 -17.61
C GLU A 22 39.24 -24.94 -17.83
N GLU A 23 39.84 -24.33 -18.86
CA GLU A 23 39.52 -22.95 -19.27
C GLU A 23 38.08 -22.80 -19.78
N ASP A 24 37.56 -23.79 -20.53
CA ASP A 24 36.18 -23.73 -21.04
C ASP A 24 35.17 -23.85 -19.89
N GLY A 25 35.44 -24.72 -18.92
CA GLY A 25 34.63 -24.85 -17.70
C GLY A 25 34.70 -23.64 -16.76
N GLU A 26 35.79 -22.89 -16.73
CA GLU A 26 35.86 -21.61 -16.01
C GLU A 26 35.10 -20.50 -16.74
N ARG A 27 35.19 -20.43 -18.08
CA ARG A 27 34.45 -19.47 -18.90
C ARG A 27 32.95 -19.69 -18.83
N GLU A 28 32.47 -20.93 -18.83
CA GLU A 28 31.06 -21.25 -18.63
C GLU A 28 30.57 -20.82 -17.25
N ARG A 29 31.32 -21.12 -16.18
CA ARG A 29 30.99 -20.66 -14.82
C ARG A 29 31.00 -19.15 -14.69
N GLN A 30 31.86 -18.45 -15.42
CA GLN A 30 31.87 -16.98 -15.47
C GLN A 30 30.62 -16.44 -16.17
N ARG A 31 30.23 -17.03 -17.31
CA ARG A 31 29.01 -16.67 -18.05
C ARG A 31 27.74 -16.95 -17.24
N GLU A 32 27.70 -18.04 -16.49
CA GLU A 32 26.57 -18.34 -15.59
C GLU A 32 26.46 -17.31 -14.46
N ARG A 33 27.58 -16.96 -13.81
CA ARG A 33 27.61 -15.90 -12.79
C ARG A 33 27.25 -14.53 -13.35
N GLU A 34 27.63 -14.22 -14.59
CA GLU A 34 27.24 -12.98 -15.26
C GLU A 34 25.74 -12.98 -15.56
N ARG A 35 25.17 -14.10 -16.02
CA ARG A 35 23.72 -14.25 -16.23
C ARG A 35 22.93 -14.17 -14.94
N GLU A 36 23.42 -14.76 -13.85
CA GLU A 36 22.80 -14.64 -12.52
C GLU A 36 22.82 -13.20 -12.02
N ARG A 37 23.96 -12.50 -12.17
CA ARG A 37 24.09 -11.08 -11.81
C ARG A 37 23.21 -10.16 -12.67
N GLU A 38 23.05 -10.48 -13.95
CA GLU A 38 22.12 -9.77 -14.84
C GLU A 38 20.66 -10.03 -14.44
N GLY A 39 20.33 -11.27 -14.06
CA GLY A 39 19.04 -11.63 -13.48
C GLY A 39 18.75 -10.87 -12.18
N GLU A 40 19.73 -10.76 -11.28
CA GLU A 40 19.65 -9.99 -10.03
C GLU A 40 19.48 -8.48 -10.27
N ARG A 41 20.11 -7.93 -11.33
CA ARG A 41 19.90 -6.52 -11.72
C ARG A 41 18.54 -6.27 -12.37
N GLN A 42 17.93 -7.30 -12.96
CA GLN A 42 16.58 -7.25 -13.54
C GLN A 42 15.48 -7.68 -12.55
N LEU A 43 15.85 -8.04 -11.32
CA LEU A 43 14.92 -8.48 -10.28
C LEU A 43 14.25 -7.28 -9.61
N GLY A 44 13.03 -6.99 -10.08
CA GLY A 44 12.13 -5.99 -9.49
C GLY A 44 12.20 -4.62 -10.17
N LEU A 45 11.24 -3.76 -9.83
CA LEU A 45 11.20 -2.38 -10.31
C LEU A 45 12.32 -1.56 -9.66
N SER A 46 12.82 -0.55 -10.38
CA SER A 46 13.71 0.42 -9.75
C SER A 46 12.91 1.28 -8.75
N SER A 47 13.54 1.74 -7.67
CA SER A 47 12.86 2.56 -6.67
C SER A 47 12.31 3.86 -7.28
N VAL A 48 13.02 4.43 -8.25
CA VAL A 48 12.61 5.65 -8.96
C VAL A 48 11.39 5.38 -9.84
N GLU A 49 11.40 4.28 -10.60
CA GLU A 49 10.30 3.88 -11.47
C GLU A 49 9.03 3.58 -10.66
N ALA A 50 9.16 2.78 -9.60
CA ALA A 50 8.04 2.46 -8.72
C ALA A 50 7.45 3.72 -8.06
N LEU A 51 8.28 4.64 -7.54
CA LEU A 51 7.80 5.90 -6.96
C LEU A 51 7.13 6.81 -8.00
N SER A 52 7.61 6.82 -9.24
CA SER A 52 7.00 7.58 -10.33
C SER A 52 5.62 7.04 -10.73
N GLN A 53 5.47 5.71 -10.72
CA GLN A 53 4.21 5.05 -11.01
C GLN A 53 3.23 5.25 -9.84
N LEU A 54 3.68 5.13 -8.59
CA LEU A 54 2.89 5.45 -7.39
C LEU A 54 2.38 6.90 -7.44
N HIS A 55 3.25 7.85 -7.78
CA HIS A 55 2.89 9.26 -7.93
C HIS A 55 1.79 9.44 -8.99
N THR A 56 1.90 8.76 -10.13
CA THR A 56 0.91 8.83 -11.22
C THR A 56 -0.42 8.19 -10.85
N GLN A 57 -0.40 7.07 -10.13
CA GLN A 57 -1.62 6.44 -9.61
C GLN A 57 -2.30 7.31 -8.55
N LEU A 58 -1.53 7.89 -7.64
CA LEU A 58 -2.06 8.75 -6.58
C LEU A 58 -2.65 10.06 -7.14
N SER A 59 -2.00 10.65 -8.15
CA SER A 59 -2.50 11.86 -8.80
C SER A 59 -3.80 11.61 -9.57
N SER A 60 -3.93 10.47 -10.26
CA SER A 60 -5.16 10.10 -10.97
C SER A 60 -6.33 9.87 -10.02
N VAL A 61 -6.11 9.17 -8.91
CA VAL A 61 -7.12 8.98 -7.85
C VAL A 61 -7.53 10.30 -7.22
N LEU A 62 -6.57 11.22 -6.98
CA LEU A 62 -6.88 12.54 -6.46
C LEU A 62 -7.72 13.37 -7.43
N GLN A 63 -7.39 13.33 -8.73
CA GLN A 63 -8.17 14.01 -9.77
C GLN A 63 -9.58 13.44 -9.86
N GLN A 64 -9.73 12.12 -9.87
CA GLN A 64 -11.04 11.46 -9.88
C GLN A 64 -11.87 11.82 -8.65
N ASN A 65 -11.23 11.91 -7.48
CA ASN A 65 -11.90 12.34 -6.24
C ASN A 65 -12.39 13.80 -6.36
N ARG A 66 -11.59 14.70 -6.93
CA ARG A 66 -11.99 16.10 -7.19
C ARG A 66 -13.18 16.20 -8.14
N GLU A 67 -13.13 15.50 -9.26
CA GLU A 67 -14.22 15.48 -10.24
C GLU A 67 -15.51 14.92 -9.63
N SER A 68 -15.40 13.89 -8.80
CA SER A 68 -16.54 13.32 -8.08
C SER A 68 -17.14 14.32 -7.09
N CYS A 69 -16.30 15.07 -6.36
CA CYS A 69 -16.77 16.13 -5.46
C CYS A 69 -17.47 17.28 -6.22
N MET A 70 -16.95 17.67 -7.38
CA MET A 70 -17.56 18.73 -8.21
C MET A 70 -18.91 18.30 -8.79
N LYS A 71 -19.03 17.06 -9.29
CA LYS A 71 -20.25 16.53 -9.91
C LYS A 71 -21.42 16.39 -8.92
N TYR A 72 -21.15 16.00 -7.68
CA TYR A 72 -22.22 15.62 -6.75
C TYR A 72 -22.76 16.76 -5.87
N GLY A 73 -22.23 17.98 -6.01
CA GLY A 73 -22.62 19.11 -5.16
C GLY A 73 -22.15 18.86 -3.73
N HIS A 74 -21.26 19.74 -3.27
CA HIS A 74 -20.58 19.65 -1.98
C HIS A 74 -21.48 19.24 -0.79
N TRP A 75 -22.70 19.76 -0.72
CA TRP A 75 -23.64 19.44 0.36
C TRP A 75 -24.37 18.10 0.14
N LYS A 76 -24.89 17.81 -1.06
CA LYS A 76 -25.66 16.58 -1.34
C LYS A 76 -24.80 15.32 -1.20
N ALA A 77 -23.53 15.40 -1.59
CA ALA A 77 -22.54 14.32 -1.40
C ALA A 77 -22.21 14.07 0.08
N THR A 78 -22.09 15.14 0.87
CA THR A 78 -21.80 15.05 2.31
C THR A 78 -22.99 14.47 3.05
N TRP A 79 -24.21 14.91 2.72
CA TRP A 79 -25.44 14.37 3.29
C TRP A 79 -25.67 12.90 2.90
N SER A 80 -25.49 12.53 1.62
CA SER A 80 -25.71 11.15 1.19
C SER A 80 -24.71 10.16 1.79
N ARG A 81 -23.45 10.59 1.97
CA ARG A 81 -22.40 9.78 2.62
C ARG A 81 -22.59 9.66 4.14
N CYS A 82 -23.17 10.66 4.79
CA CYS A 82 -23.42 10.63 6.23
C CYS A 82 -24.69 9.85 6.62
N PHE A 83 -25.75 9.87 5.79
CA PHE A 83 -27.07 9.39 6.21
C PHE A 83 -27.49 7.99 5.74
N LEU A 84 -26.94 7.45 4.63
CA LEU A 84 -27.57 6.30 3.95
C LEU A 84 -26.63 5.18 3.49
N HIS A 85 -25.33 5.25 3.78
CA HIS A 85 -24.40 4.24 3.26
C HIS A 85 -24.07 3.15 4.28
N HIS A 86 -24.77 2.02 4.18
CA HIS A 86 -24.63 0.80 4.98
C HIS A 86 -23.20 0.18 4.94
N SER A 87 -22.35 0.57 3.98
CA SER A 87 -21.11 -0.18 3.67
C SER A 87 -19.83 0.32 4.33
N VAL A 88 -19.83 1.44 5.06
CA VAL A 88 -18.59 1.98 5.65
C VAL A 88 -18.51 1.63 7.13
N ARG A 89 -17.64 0.65 7.45
CA ARG A 89 -17.30 0.13 8.79
C ARG A 89 -16.80 1.19 9.79
N TRP A 90 -16.68 2.45 9.38
CA TRP A 90 -16.09 3.58 10.12
C TRP A 90 -17.07 4.77 10.25
N SER A 91 -18.34 4.61 9.89
CA SER A 91 -19.36 5.63 10.13
C SER A 91 -19.63 5.71 11.64
N SER A 92 -19.06 6.72 12.29
CA SER A 92 -19.17 6.97 13.73
C SER A 92 -20.60 7.24 14.22
N LEU A 93 -21.56 7.40 13.31
CA LEU A 93 -22.99 7.48 13.60
C LEU A 93 -23.68 6.27 12.95
N HIS A 94 -23.99 5.28 13.78
CA HIS A 94 -24.87 4.20 13.35
C HIS A 94 -26.25 4.78 13.07
N TRP A 95 -26.80 4.52 11.88
CA TRP A 95 -28.16 4.95 11.51
C TRP A 95 -29.22 4.49 12.53
N SER A 96 -28.99 3.34 13.18
CA SER A 96 -29.83 2.86 14.28
C SER A 96 -29.85 3.80 15.48
N GLY A 97 -28.73 4.46 15.80
CA GLY A 97 -28.65 5.44 16.90
C GLY A 97 -29.41 6.73 16.58
N VAL A 98 -29.31 7.22 15.34
CA VAL A 98 -30.11 8.37 14.88
C VAL A 98 -31.60 8.01 14.86
N LEU A 99 -31.95 6.83 14.35
CA LEU A 99 -33.34 6.36 14.32
C LEU A 99 -33.92 6.23 15.72
N LEU A 100 -33.21 5.59 16.65
CA LEU A 100 -33.68 5.39 18.01
C LEU A 100 -33.85 6.71 18.78
N THR A 101 -32.90 7.64 18.61
CA THR A 101 -32.99 8.98 19.25
C THR A 101 -34.13 9.81 18.66
N THR A 102 -34.38 9.72 17.34
CA THR A 102 -35.55 10.37 16.73
C THR A 102 -36.86 9.77 17.24
N LEU A 103 -36.98 8.44 17.36
CA LEU A 103 -38.17 7.78 17.91
C LEU A 103 -38.42 8.20 19.36
N CYS A 104 -37.37 8.25 20.18
CA CYS A 104 -37.44 8.69 21.57
C CYS A 104 -37.90 10.15 21.69
N ALA A 105 -37.34 11.06 20.88
CA ALA A 105 -37.77 12.45 20.85
C ALA A 105 -39.24 12.58 20.39
N THR A 106 -39.64 11.84 19.35
CA THR A 106 -41.03 11.86 18.88
C THR A 106 -42.02 11.31 19.90
N SER A 107 -41.68 10.24 20.63
CA SER A 107 -42.60 9.68 21.63
C SER A 107 -42.82 10.65 22.78
N LEU A 108 -41.77 11.35 23.26
CA LEU A 108 -41.88 12.38 24.29
C LEU A 108 -42.77 13.56 23.84
N ILE A 109 -42.65 13.97 22.58
CA ILE A 109 -43.48 15.04 22.00
C ILE A 109 -44.93 14.56 21.85
N THR A 110 -45.15 13.34 21.37
CA THR A 110 -46.50 12.76 21.22
C THR A 110 -47.20 12.56 22.57
N CYS A 111 -46.48 12.17 23.62
CA CYS A 111 -47.02 12.10 24.98
C CYS A 111 -47.55 13.45 25.48
N HIS A 112 -46.84 14.55 25.19
CA HIS A 112 -47.27 15.92 25.52
C HIS A 112 -48.55 16.34 24.78
N VAL A 113 -48.67 15.96 23.50
CA VAL A 113 -49.83 16.31 22.67
C VAL A 113 -51.10 15.58 23.11
N ILE A 114 -50.96 14.33 23.57
CA ILE A 114 -52.10 13.50 24.02
C ILE A 114 -52.61 13.96 25.39
N GLU A 115 -51.72 14.37 26.29
CA GLU A 115 -52.07 14.80 27.65
C GLU A 115 -51.58 16.22 27.92
N PRO A 116 -52.30 17.25 27.44
CA PRO A 116 -51.87 18.65 27.48
C PRO A 116 -51.87 19.27 28.89
N ASN A 117 -52.41 18.57 29.89
CA ASN A 117 -52.34 18.95 31.31
C ASN A 117 -51.10 18.40 32.04
N SER A 118 -50.21 17.68 31.35
CA SER A 118 -48.99 17.14 31.93
C SER A 118 -47.89 18.20 32.09
N ASP A 119 -47.02 18.01 33.09
CA ASP A 119 -45.89 18.90 33.37
C ASP A 119 -45.03 19.13 32.12
N SER A 120 -44.65 20.40 31.87
CA SER A 120 -43.82 20.82 30.72
C SER A 120 -42.43 20.16 30.64
N THR A 121 -42.07 19.34 31.64
CA THR A 121 -40.82 18.61 31.76
C THR A 121 -40.59 17.63 30.61
N ALA A 122 -41.62 16.92 30.14
CA ALA A 122 -41.46 15.97 29.02
C ALA A 122 -41.26 16.68 27.67
N LEU A 123 -41.79 17.89 27.47
CA LEU A 123 -41.54 18.71 26.29
C LEU A 123 -40.11 19.23 26.28
N ILE A 124 -39.63 19.72 27.43
CA ILE A 124 -38.23 20.13 27.63
C ILE A 124 -37.29 18.93 27.40
N GLY A 125 -37.66 17.73 27.86
CA GLY A 125 -36.93 16.49 27.61
C GLY A 125 -36.84 16.13 26.12
N GLY A 126 -37.97 16.17 25.40
CA GLY A 126 -37.98 15.94 23.95
C GLY A 126 -37.12 16.97 23.19
N CYS A 127 -37.24 18.24 23.55
CA CYS A 127 -36.45 19.32 22.94
C CYS A 127 -34.95 19.20 23.22
N THR A 128 -34.55 18.82 24.44
CA THR A 128 -33.13 18.65 24.79
C THR A 128 -32.49 17.48 24.06
N VAL A 129 -33.19 16.34 23.93
CA VAL A 129 -32.73 15.19 23.14
C VAL A 129 -32.61 15.54 21.66
N LEU A 130 -33.59 16.27 21.11
CA LEU A 130 -33.55 16.72 19.71
C LEU A 130 -32.37 17.68 19.47
N LEU A 131 -32.14 18.62 20.39
CA LEU A 131 -31.02 19.57 20.29
C LEU A 131 -29.67 18.84 20.34
N LEU A 132 -29.50 17.89 21.26
CA LEU A 132 -28.29 17.09 21.36
C LEU A 132 -28.01 16.30 20.07
N LEU A 133 -29.06 15.71 19.48
CA LEU A 133 -28.97 15.02 18.20
C LEU A 133 -28.52 15.97 17.08
N LEU A 134 -29.13 17.17 17.00
CA LEU A 134 -28.77 18.18 16.00
C LEU A 134 -27.31 18.63 16.16
N THR A 135 -26.85 18.89 17.38
CA THR A 135 -25.44 19.25 17.64
C THR A 135 -24.49 18.14 17.21
N GLY A 136 -24.81 16.87 17.51
CA GLY A 136 -24.02 15.72 17.08
C GLY A 136 -23.95 15.58 15.54
N LEU A 137 -25.07 15.79 14.85
CA LEU A 137 -25.12 15.80 13.39
C LEU A 137 -24.31 16.95 12.78
N ILE A 138 -24.38 18.14 13.36
CA ILE A 138 -23.60 19.30 12.91
C ILE A 138 -22.10 19.05 13.11
N ALA A 139 -21.69 18.58 14.29
CA ALA A 139 -20.29 18.28 14.56
C ALA A 139 -19.71 17.25 13.58
N MET A 140 -20.50 16.21 13.26
CA MET A 140 -20.09 15.16 12.33
C MET A 140 -20.07 15.62 10.87
N THR A 141 -21.02 16.47 10.45
CA THR A 141 -20.98 17.06 9.10
C THR A 141 -19.79 18.00 8.94
N VAL A 142 -19.49 18.82 9.95
CA VAL A 142 -18.29 19.67 9.98
C VAL A 142 -17.02 18.82 9.96
N LEU A 143 -16.90 17.78 10.79
CA LEU A 143 -15.72 16.92 10.77
C LEU A 143 -15.51 16.25 9.41
N GLN A 144 -16.59 15.74 8.80
CA GLN A 144 -16.52 15.12 7.49
C GLN A 144 -16.18 16.13 6.39
N TRP A 145 -16.67 17.37 6.53
CA TRP A 145 -16.33 18.49 5.68
C TRP A 145 -14.83 18.79 5.73
N LEU A 146 -14.30 19.03 6.93
CA LEU A 146 -12.87 19.27 7.15
C LEU A 146 -12.04 18.11 6.60
N LYS A 147 -12.41 16.86 6.88
CA LYS A 147 -11.72 15.67 6.36
C LYS A 147 -11.69 15.64 4.83
N SER A 148 -12.80 16.02 4.19
CA SER A 148 -12.92 16.02 2.73
C SER A 148 -12.09 17.12 2.08
N GLU A 149 -11.89 18.26 2.75
CA GLU A 149 -10.99 19.31 2.27
C GLU A 149 -9.52 19.04 2.60
N GLU A 150 -9.23 18.49 3.77
CA GLU A 150 -7.88 18.35 4.29
C GLU A 150 -7.15 17.16 3.65
N MET A 151 -7.84 16.02 3.45
CA MET A 151 -7.24 14.84 2.83
C MET A 151 -6.64 15.12 1.45
N PRO A 152 -7.32 15.76 0.49
CA PRO A 152 -6.71 16.06 -0.81
C PRO A 152 -5.53 17.03 -0.67
N ARG A 153 -5.59 18.03 0.22
CA ARG A 153 -4.45 18.94 0.46
C ARG A 153 -3.24 18.21 1.02
N ARG A 154 -3.45 17.29 1.96
CA ARG A 154 -2.39 16.43 2.52
C ARG A 154 -1.78 15.53 1.44
N VAL A 155 -2.61 14.93 0.59
CA VAL A 155 -2.14 14.09 -0.52
C VAL A 155 -1.34 14.91 -1.54
N GLU A 156 -1.77 16.13 -1.89
CA GLU A 156 -0.99 17.03 -2.74
C GLU A 156 0.36 17.40 -2.14
N THR A 157 0.39 17.66 -0.83
CA THR A 157 1.64 17.95 -0.12
C THR A 157 2.59 16.75 -0.21
N LEU A 158 2.08 15.54 0.03
CA LEU A 158 2.86 14.31 -0.14
C LEU A 158 3.33 14.12 -1.58
N LEU A 159 2.47 14.37 -2.56
CA LEU A 159 2.80 14.26 -3.98
C LEU A 159 3.94 15.22 -4.37
N ASN A 160 3.88 16.47 -3.90
CA ASN A 160 4.94 17.45 -4.10
C ASN A 160 6.26 17.01 -3.46
N THR A 161 6.23 16.48 -2.23
CA THR A 161 7.44 15.94 -1.60
C THR A 161 8.02 14.77 -2.39
N LEU A 162 7.18 13.84 -2.87
CA LEU A 162 7.61 12.73 -3.72
C LEU A 162 8.24 13.22 -5.02
N GLN A 163 7.66 14.24 -5.66
CA GLN A 163 8.21 14.83 -6.87
C GLN A 163 9.58 15.48 -6.62
N GLU A 164 9.76 16.15 -5.48
CA GLU A 164 11.05 16.70 -5.07
C GLU A 164 12.10 15.60 -4.84
N PHE A 165 11.70 14.50 -4.18
CA PHE A 165 12.56 13.32 -4.00
C PHE A 165 12.96 12.67 -5.33
N LEU A 166 12.04 12.60 -6.30
CA LEU A 166 12.33 12.07 -7.63
C LEU A 166 13.31 12.96 -8.42
N LYS A 167 13.29 14.29 -8.22
CA LYS A 167 14.24 15.22 -8.83
C LYS A 167 15.64 15.12 -8.22
N HIS A 168 15.72 14.86 -6.91
CA HIS A 168 16.97 14.69 -6.18
C HIS A 168 17.02 13.33 -5.47
N PRO A 169 17.26 12.24 -6.22
CA PRO A 169 17.36 10.89 -5.66
C PRO A 169 18.63 10.80 -4.80
N SER A 170 18.50 11.27 -3.56
CA SER A 170 19.55 11.17 -2.56
C SER A 170 19.54 9.73 -2.06
N SER A 171 20.49 8.93 -2.55
CA SER A 171 20.66 7.50 -2.20
C SER A 171 20.75 7.22 -0.70
N ASP A 172 21.02 8.24 0.11
CA ASP A 172 21.16 8.16 1.57
C ASP A 172 19.80 8.14 2.32
N ARG A 173 18.74 8.79 1.79
CA ARG A 173 17.43 8.84 2.48
C ARG A 173 16.58 7.59 2.30
N LEU A 174 16.70 6.90 1.16
CA LEU A 174 16.02 5.63 0.90
C LEU A 174 16.62 4.45 1.69
N ARG A 175 17.83 4.65 2.22
CA ARG A 175 18.59 3.70 3.05
C ARG A 175 18.04 3.57 4.47
N GLY A 176 17.21 4.53 4.93
CA GLY A 176 16.64 4.54 6.29
C GLY A 176 15.53 3.51 6.56
N THR A 177 15.03 2.82 5.54
CA THR A 177 13.96 1.80 5.65
C THR A 177 14.50 0.36 5.69
N GLU A 178 15.79 0.19 6.00
CA GLU A 178 16.54 -1.06 5.81
C GLU A 178 16.42 -2.12 6.93
N ASP A 179 15.58 -1.92 7.96
CA ASP A 179 15.40 -2.98 8.94
C ASP A 179 14.46 -4.08 8.40
N LEU A 180 15.05 -5.02 7.66
CA LEU A 180 14.37 -6.21 7.12
C LEU A 180 13.66 -7.03 8.20
N PHE A 181 14.19 -6.98 9.42
CA PHE A 181 13.76 -7.77 10.57
C PHE A 181 13.02 -6.94 11.61
N ALA A 182 12.63 -5.71 11.27
CA ALA A 182 11.80 -4.90 12.13
C ALA A 182 10.58 -5.71 12.60
N PRO A 183 10.25 -5.67 13.91
CA PRO A 183 9.12 -6.40 14.44
C PRO A 183 7.82 -5.94 13.76
N PRO A 184 6.86 -6.85 13.56
CA PRO A 184 5.58 -6.50 12.97
C PRO A 184 4.89 -5.43 13.83
N SER A 185 4.52 -4.32 13.20
CA SER A 185 3.78 -3.24 13.86
C SER A 185 2.30 -3.33 13.50
N PRO A 186 1.37 -3.25 14.46
CA PRO A 186 -0.05 -3.23 14.17
C PRO A 186 -0.49 -1.95 13.43
N ALA A 187 0.33 -0.89 13.46
CA ALA A 187 0.01 0.38 12.83
C ALA A 187 0.42 0.44 11.35
N VAL A 188 1.42 -0.34 10.93
CA VAL A 188 1.95 -0.30 9.56
C VAL A 188 2.30 -1.72 9.11
N SER A 189 1.51 -2.25 8.18
CA SER A 189 1.83 -3.49 7.48
C SER A 189 3.03 -3.26 6.55
N ARG A 190 4.06 -4.10 6.69
CA ARG A 190 5.26 -4.06 5.85
C ARG A 190 5.40 -5.38 5.10
N GLN A 191 5.89 -5.29 3.87
CA GLN A 191 6.08 -6.41 2.96
C GLN A 191 7.52 -6.42 2.43
N TRP A 192 8.11 -7.60 2.32
CA TRP A 192 9.39 -7.75 1.63
C TRP A 192 9.19 -7.60 0.13
N THR A 193 9.87 -6.63 -0.47
CA THR A 193 9.77 -6.30 -1.90
C THR A 193 11.16 -6.25 -2.52
N TYR A 194 11.29 -6.68 -3.77
CA TYR A 194 12.51 -6.53 -4.55
C TYR A 194 12.48 -5.19 -5.28
N ARG A 195 13.43 -4.30 -4.94
CA ARG A 195 13.65 -3.03 -5.63
C ARG A 195 15.14 -2.79 -5.83
N ASP A 196 15.50 -2.24 -7.00
CA ASP A 196 16.90 -2.00 -7.39
C ASP A 196 17.79 -3.27 -7.24
N GLY A 197 17.24 -4.45 -7.50
CA GLY A 197 17.92 -5.73 -7.33
C GLY A 197 18.19 -6.15 -5.89
N LYS A 198 17.59 -5.47 -4.90
CA LYS A 198 17.75 -5.76 -3.47
C LYS A 198 16.41 -6.04 -2.80
N LEU A 199 16.42 -6.93 -1.82
CA LEU A 199 15.28 -7.17 -0.95
C LEU A 199 15.18 -6.04 0.07
N VAL A 200 14.07 -5.32 0.09
CA VAL A 200 13.79 -4.21 1.02
C VAL A 200 12.46 -4.42 1.74
N ASN A 201 12.33 -3.85 2.94
CA ASN A 201 11.11 -3.95 3.74
C ASN A 201 10.26 -2.69 3.58
N LEU A 202 9.22 -2.78 2.75
CA LEU A 202 8.43 -1.62 2.33
C LEU A 202 7.02 -1.63 2.96
N PRO A 203 6.50 -0.49 3.43
CA PRO A 203 5.09 -0.37 3.79
C PRO A 203 4.16 -0.73 2.63
N VAL A 204 3.05 -1.41 2.92
CA VAL A 204 2.08 -1.85 1.90
C VAL A 204 1.53 -0.68 1.07
N SER A 205 1.45 0.51 1.66
CA SER A 205 0.99 1.74 0.98
C SER A 205 1.91 2.25 -0.13
N LEU A 206 3.14 1.76 -0.22
CA LEU A 206 4.11 2.16 -1.25
C LEU A 206 4.30 1.10 -2.33
N LEU A 207 3.60 -0.04 -2.24
CA LEU A 207 3.63 -1.04 -3.29
C LEU A 207 2.86 -0.58 -4.51
N VAL A 208 3.37 -0.98 -5.66
CA VAL A 208 2.82 -0.64 -6.96
C VAL A 208 2.65 -1.90 -7.80
N GLU A 209 1.73 -1.84 -8.76
CA GLU A 209 1.54 -2.90 -9.74
C GLU A 209 2.85 -3.18 -10.51
N GLY A 210 3.32 -4.42 -10.45
CA GLY A 210 4.59 -4.85 -11.04
C GLY A 210 5.71 -5.06 -10.03
N ASP A 211 5.53 -4.66 -8.76
CA ASP A 211 6.51 -4.97 -7.70
C ASP A 211 6.58 -6.49 -7.46
N ILE A 212 7.79 -7.02 -7.36
CA ILE A 212 8.03 -8.42 -6.98
C ILE A 212 8.13 -8.49 -5.46
N ILE A 213 7.32 -9.33 -4.83
CA ILE A 213 7.26 -9.45 -3.38
C ILE A 213 7.62 -10.86 -2.91
N SER A 214 8.28 -10.93 -1.76
CA SER A 214 8.56 -12.19 -1.08
C SER A 214 7.61 -12.31 0.12
N LEU A 215 6.76 -13.34 0.14
CA LEU A 215 5.84 -13.59 1.24
C LEU A 215 6.56 -14.35 2.36
N ARG A 216 6.35 -13.93 3.60
CA ARG A 216 6.81 -14.67 4.77
C ARG A 216 5.84 -15.82 5.03
N PRO A 217 6.31 -16.98 5.53
CA PRO A 217 5.40 -18.00 6.04
C PRO A 217 4.44 -17.40 7.08
N GLY A 218 3.13 -17.49 6.83
CA GLY A 218 2.08 -16.95 7.71
C GLY A 218 1.72 -15.47 7.50
N SER A 219 2.32 -14.76 6.55
CA SER A 219 1.85 -13.41 6.17
C SER A 219 0.70 -13.48 5.17
N GLU A 220 -0.33 -12.66 5.36
CA GLU A 220 -1.41 -12.52 4.39
C GLU A 220 -0.92 -11.80 3.13
N ALA A 221 -1.40 -12.25 1.96
CA ALA A 221 -1.12 -11.58 0.70
C ALA A 221 -1.84 -10.22 0.66
N PRO A 222 -1.13 -9.10 0.42
CA PRO A 222 -1.73 -7.77 0.48
C PRO A 222 -2.70 -7.49 -0.69
N THR A 223 -2.56 -8.20 -1.81
CA THR A 223 -3.39 -8.02 -3.02
C THR A 223 -3.44 -9.32 -3.82
N GLU A 224 -4.11 -9.32 -4.98
CA GLU A 224 -4.05 -10.41 -5.95
C GLU A 224 -2.63 -10.55 -6.49
N LEU A 225 -1.98 -11.66 -6.16
CA LEU A 225 -0.60 -11.93 -6.57
C LEU A 225 -0.57 -12.91 -7.73
N ARG A 226 0.22 -12.59 -8.75
CA ARG A 226 0.60 -13.55 -9.77
C ARG A 226 1.82 -14.32 -9.28
N GLY A 227 1.67 -15.61 -9.06
CA GLY A 227 2.78 -16.48 -8.71
C GLY A 227 3.84 -16.47 -9.81
N ILE A 228 5.02 -15.92 -9.49
CA ILE A 228 6.20 -16.09 -10.33
C ILE A 228 6.90 -17.34 -9.79
N GLN A 229 6.94 -18.40 -10.60
CA GLN A 229 7.81 -19.55 -10.29
C GLN A 229 9.26 -19.07 -10.41
N VAL A 230 9.81 -18.55 -9.31
CA VAL A 230 11.26 -18.46 -9.18
C VAL A 230 11.74 -19.90 -9.13
N ARG A 231 12.44 -20.35 -10.18
CA ARG A 231 13.22 -21.59 -10.12
C ARG A 231 14.33 -21.34 -9.11
N ILE A 232 14.00 -21.50 -7.83
CA ILE A 232 14.98 -21.65 -6.77
C ILE A 232 15.68 -22.96 -7.12
N HIS A 233 16.79 -22.86 -7.84
CA HIS A 233 17.72 -23.98 -7.90
C HIS A 233 18.20 -24.16 -6.47
N GLU A 234 17.78 -25.29 -5.89
CA GLU A 234 18.27 -25.82 -4.64
C GLU A 234 19.80 -25.94 -4.74
N ALA A 235 20.51 -24.88 -4.38
CA ALA A 235 21.89 -24.95 -3.94
C ALA A 235 21.89 -25.14 -2.42
N LEU A 236 21.29 -26.24 -1.97
CA LEU A 236 21.60 -26.81 -0.66
C LEU A 236 22.64 -27.89 -0.94
N LYS A 237 23.90 -27.59 -0.61
CA LYS A 237 24.97 -28.58 -0.52
C LYS A 237 25.27 -28.85 0.93
#